data_AF-A0AAV4UZS1-F1
#
_entry.id   AF-A0AAV4UZS1-F1
#
_cell.length_a   1.000
_cell.length_b   1.000
_cell.length_c   1.000
_cell.angle_alpha   90.00
_cell.angle_beta   90.00
_cell.angle_gamma   90.00
#
_symmetry.space_group_name_H-M   'P 1'
#
loop_
_entity.id
_entity.type
_entity.pdbx_description
1 polymer ?
#
loop_
_entity_poly.entity_id
_entity_poly.type
_entity_poly.pdbx_seq_one_letter_code
_entity_poly.pdbx_strand_id
1 'polypeptide(L)' 'MSYEPIRAEDMIHNLFGGVESKQKHHLYKVYASSFQKDYHCSFEAYDQEKICIDIPTAISGPWTKEIEK' A
#
# COMPACT_ATOMS: atom_id res chain seq x y z
N MET A 1 4.01 21.23 2.00
CA MET A 1 4.97 20.65 1.05
C MET A 1 4.16 19.86 0.04
N SER A 2 3.95 20.40 -1.17
CA SER A 2 3.31 19.66 -2.26
C SER A 2 4.40 18.92 -3.04
N TYR A 3 4.30 17.60 -3.11
CA TYR A 3 5.15 16.80 -4.00
C TYR A 3 4.53 16.82 -5.40
N GLU A 4 5.35 17.03 -6.43
CA GLU A 4 4.92 16.93 -7.82
C GLU A 4 5.11 15.50 -8.33
N PRO A 5 4.13 14.95 -9.08
CA PRO A 5 4.24 13.60 -9.64
C PRO A 5 5.33 13.57 -10.71
N ILE A 6 6.21 12.55 -10.64
CA ILE A 6 7.29 12.35 -11.62
C ILE A 6 6.81 11.59 -12.86
N ARG A 7 5.82 10.71 -12.70
CA ARG A 7 5.14 9.96 -13.78
C ARG A 7 3.83 9.36 -13.26
N ALA A 8 3.07 8.75 -14.16
CA ALA A 8 1.93 7.93 -13.80
C ALA A 8 2.02 6.56 -14.46
N GLU A 9 1.63 5.51 -13.74
CA GLU A 9 1.70 4.12 -14.16
C GLU A 9 0.37 3.40 -13.94
N ASP A 10 0.06 2.48 -14.86
CA ASP A 10 -1.08 1.58 -14.73
C ASP A 10 -0.68 0.38 -13.86
N MET A 11 -1.38 0.15 -12.76
CA MET A 11 -1.20 -1.00 -11.88
C MET A 11 -2.44 -1.90 -11.92
N ILE A 12 -2.20 -3.22 -11.94
CA ILE A 12 -3.26 -4.22 -11.84
C ILE A 12 -3.21 -4.82 -10.44
N HIS A 13 -4.29 -4.65 -9.70
CA HIS A 13 -4.49 -5.22 -8.37
C HIS A 13 -5.20 -6.56 -8.49
N ASN A 14 -4.55 -7.62 -8.02
CA ASN A 14 -5.16 -8.94 -7.91
C ASN A 14 -5.84 -9.07 -6.54
N LEU A 15 -7.16 -9.23 -6.53
CA LEU A 15 -7.97 -9.36 -5.33
C LEU A 15 -8.36 -10.82 -5.09
N PHE A 16 -8.68 -11.15 -3.84
CA PHE A 16 -9.19 -12.47 -3.48
C PHE A 16 -10.42 -12.83 -4.32
N GLY A 17 -10.55 -14.11 -4.68
CA GLY A 17 -11.63 -14.59 -5.54
C GLY A 17 -11.36 -14.41 -7.05
N GLY A 18 -10.14 -14.05 -7.45
CA GLY A 18 -9.75 -13.94 -8.86
C GLY A 18 -10.26 -12.69 -9.54
N VAL A 19 -10.61 -11.66 -8.77
CA VAL A 19 -11.05 -10.36 -9.29
C VAL A 19 -9.82 -9.49 -9.54
N GLU A 20 -9.75 -8.87 -10.71
CA GLU A 20 -8.72 -7.88 -11.03
C GLU A 20 -9.30 -6.46 -11.03
N SER A 21 -8.49 -5.49 -10.59
CA SER A 21 -8.82 -4.07 -10.70
C SER A 21 -7.64 -3.33 -11.30
N LYS A 22 -7.88 -2.59 -12.39
CA LYS A 22 -6.86 -1.76 -13.02
C LYS A 22 -7.00 -0.32 -12.53
N GLN A 23 -5.94 0.22 -11.94
CA GLN A 23 -5.91 1.59 -11.42
C GLN A 23 -4.65 2.31 -11.89
N LYS A 24 -4.78 3.62 -12.13
CA LYS A 24 -3.66 4.47 -12.50
C LYS A 24 -3.15 5.19 -11.25
N HIS A 25 -1.86 5.11 -11.00
CA HIS A 25 -1.20 5.72 -9.85
C HIS A 25 -0.13 6.70 -10.33
N HIS A 26 -0.03 7.87 -9.70
CA HIS A 26 1.12 8.75 -9.85
C HIS A 26 2.26 8.28 -8.95
N LEU A 27 3.49 8.38 -9.45
CA LEU A 27 4.68 8.18 -8.63
C LEU A 27 5.27 9.53 -8.24
N TYR A 28 5.83 9.55 -7.04
CA TYR A 28 6.50 10.68 -6.45
C TYR A 28 7.89 10.26 -6.00
N LYS A 29 8.86 11.14 -6.15
CA LYS A 29 10.21 10.94 -5.61
C LYS A 29 10.27 11.52 -4.21
N VAL A 30 10.42 10.64 -3.21
CA VAL A 30 10.48 11.01 -1.81
C VAL A 30 11.94 11.06 -1.36
N TYR A 31 12.30 12.13 -0.66
CA TYR A 31 13.61 12.31 -0.05
C TYR A 31 13.46 12.25 1.47
N ALA A 32 14.13 11.30 2.09
CA ALA A 32 14.14 11.12 3.53
C ALA A 32 15.55 11.34 4.07
N SER A 33 15.63 11.99 5.23
CA SER A 33 16.88 12.15 5.98
C SER A 33 16.64 11.86 7.45
N SER A 34 17.63 11.28 8.11
CA SER A 34 17.62 11.20 9.57
C SER A 34 17.60 12.61 10.18
N PHE A 35 17.17 12.71 11.44
CA PHE A 35 17.17 13.98 12.16
C PHE A 35 18.57 14.59 12.26
N GLN A 36 19.60 13.75 12.46
CA GLN A 36 21.00 14.17 12.52
C GLN A 36 21.61 14.42 11.13
N LYS A 37 20.89 14.15 10.04
CA LYS A 37 21.34 14.28 8.65
C LYS A 37 22.62 13.48 8.33
N ASP A 38 22.87 12.42 9.10
CA ASP A 38 23.94 11.45 8.88
C ASP A 38 23.51 10.33 7.91
N TYR A 39 22.20 10.22 7.65
CA TYR A 39 21.64 9.31 6.67
C TYR A 39 20.68 10.03 5.74
N HIS A 40 20.80 9.74 4.44
CA HIS A 40 19.93 10.22 3.38
C HIS A 40 19.53 9.06 2.48
N CYS A 41 18.25 9.00 2.12
CA CYS A 41 17.80 8.11 1.07
C CYS A 41 16.73 8.77 0.21
N SER A 42 16.60 8.26 -1.02
CA SER A 42 15.49 8.60 -1.90
C SER A 42 14.85 7.34 -2.44
N PHE A 43 13.53 7.33 -2.51
CA PHE A 43 12.76 6.23 -3.07
C PHE A 43 11.56 6.77 -3.85
N GLU A 44 11.00 5.92 -4.71
CA GLU A 44 9.77 6.25 -5.43
C GLU A 44 8.58 5.67 -4.67
N ALA A 45 7.52 6.46 -4.54
CA ALA A 45 6.28 6.06 -3.88
C ALA A 45 5.09 6.36 -4.80
N TYR A 46 4.17 5.40 -4.90
CA TYR A 46 2.90 5.60 -5.60
C TYR A 46 1.93 6.41 -4.71
N ASP A 47 1.04 7.21 -5.30
CA ASP A 47 -0.12 7.70 -4.58
C ASP A 47 -1.09 6.54 -4.32
N GLN A 48 -1.36 6.32 -3.05
CA GLN A 48 -2.38 5.38 -2.66
C GLN A 48 -3.03 5.90 -1.39
N GLU A 49 -4.31 6.25 -1.48
CA GLU A 49 -5.06 6.73 -0.32
C GLU A 49 -5.13 5.67 0.79
N LYS A 50 -5.15 4.39 0.40
CA LYS A 50 -5.18 3.25 1.31
C LYS A 50 -4.29 2.12 0.79
N ILE A 51 -3.16 1.88 1.47
CA ILE A 51 -2.19 0.83 1.11
C ILE A 51 -2.79 -0.56 1.32
N CYS A 52 -3.50 -0.77 2.43
CA CYS A 52 -4.22 -1.99 2.75
C CYS A 52 -5.62 -1.62 3.26
N ILE A 53 -6.66 -2.30 2.75
CA ILE A 53 -7.97 -2.27 3.40
C ILE A 53 -7.89 -2.89 4.79
N ASP A 54 -8.75 -2.45 5.72
CA ASP A 54 -8.86 -3.10 7.02
C ASP A 54 -9.22 -4.56 6.77
N ILE A 55 -8.43 -5.46 7.36
CA ILE A 55 -8.75 -6.88 7.28
C ILE A 55 -10.03 -7.05 8.12
N PRO A 56 -11.16 -7.44 7.50
CA PRO A 56 -12.38 -7.63 8.26
C PRO A 56 -12.09 -8.67 9.35
N THR A 57 -12.51 -8.37 10.58
CA THR A 57 -12.39 -9.33 11.68
C THR A 57 -13.07 -10.62 11.23
N ALA A 58 -12.39 -11.76 11.38
CA ALA A 58 -12.98 -13.04 11.05
C ALA A 58 -14.32 -13.15 11.78
N ILE A 59 -15.41 -13.32 11.03
CA ILE A 59 -16.72 -13.55 11.63
C ILE A 59 -16.61 -14.85 12.43
N SER A 60 -17.03 -14.82 13.69
CA SER A 60 -17.05 -16.03 14.51
C SER A 60 -17.97 -17.06 13.86
N GLY A 61 -17.45 -18.26 13.66
CA GLY A 61 -18.13 -19.35 12.97
C GLY A 61 -17.56 -20.70 13.39
N PRO A 62 -18.13 -21.83 12.95
CA PRO A 62 -17.68 -23.16 13.35
C PRO A 62 -16.17 -23.39 13.14
N TRP A 63 -15.59 -22.76 12.10
CA TRP A 63 -14.17 -22.79 11.77
C TRP A 63 -13.27 -22.08 12.79
N THR A 64 -13.77 -21.15 13.61
CA THR A 64 -12.92 -20.45 14.60
C THR A 64 -12.50 -21.34 15.76
N LYS A 65 -13.23 -22.44 16.02
CA LYS A 65 -12.83 -23.46 17.00
C LYS A 65 -11.52 -24.17 16.64
N GLU A 66 -11.15 -24.16 15.36
CA GLU A 66 -9.90 -24.76 14.87
C GLU A 66 -8.69 -23.87 15.14
N ILE A 67 -8.90 -22.55 15.29
CA ILE A 67 -7.85 -21.55 15.54
C ILE A 67 -7.48 -21.47 17.03
N GLU A 68 -8.40 -21.84 17.93
CA GLU A 68 -8.23 -21.77 19.40
C GLU A 68 -7.45 -22.95 20.02
N LYS A 69 -6.74 -23.74 19.21
CA LYS A 69 -6.01 -24.94 19.67
C LYS A 69 -4.51 -24.72 19.72
#